data_AF-A0A562D5A2-F1
#
_entry.id   AF-A0A562D5A2-F1
#
_cell.length_a   1.000
_cell.length_b   1.000
_cell.length_c   1.000
_cell.angle_alpha   90.00
_cell.angle_beta   90.00
_cell.angle_gamma   90.00
#
_symmetry.space_group_name_H-M   'P 1'
#
loop_
_entity.id
_entity.type
_entity.pdbx_description
1 polymer ?
#
loop_
_entity_poly.entity_id
_entity_poly.type
_entity_poly.pdbx_seq_one_letter_code
_entity_poly.pdbx_strand_id
1 'polypeptide(L)'
;MSTPSALDSFLDKWRQRWPEWAVAEVFVPQAERGRVLAWFALLQEFDDILNIAGDPLPADAKLGWWATELADWAGHRSRHPLGRMLEPVAARARAADPQAALAALQGYAAA
;
A
#
# COMPACT_ATOMS: atom_id res chain seq x y z
N MET A 1 -15.14 -21.56 -11.06
CA MET A 1 -14.69 -20.61 -10.03
C MET A 1 -13.24 -20.29 -10.36
N SER A 2 -12.89 -19.03 -10.58
CA SER A 2 -11.50 -18.65 -10.91
C SER A 2 -10.64 -18.75 -9.65
N THR A 3 -9.43 -19.31 -9.78
CA THR A 3 -8.45 -19.36 -8.68
C THR A 3 -8.02 -17.94 -8.30
N PRO A 4 -7.97 -17.57 -7.01
CA PRO A 4 -7.46 -16.28 -6.57
C PRO A 4 -6.03 -16.08 -7.05
N SER A 5 -5.70 -14.89 -7.54
CA SER A 5 -4.31 -14.56 -7.87
C SER A 5 -3.48 -14.42 -6.58
N ALA A 6 -2.16 -14.48 -6.71
CA ALA A 6 -1.29 -14.22 -5.56
C ALA A 6 -1.51 -12.82 -4.95
N LEU A 7 -1.91 -11.83 -5.76
CA LEU A 7 -2.28 -10.49 -5.29
C LEU A 7 -3.54 -10.54 -4.42
N ASP A 8 -4.59 -11.24 -4.88
CA ASP A 8 -5.88 -11.31 -4.17
C ASP A 8 -5.71 -11.84 -2.75
N SER A 9 -4.83 -12.83 -2.55
CA SER A 9 -4.53 -13.37 -1.22
C SER A 9 -4.03 -12.30 -0.23
N PHE A 10 -3.20 -11.34 -0.67
CA PHE A 10 -2.73 -10.25 0.21
C PHE A 10 -3.83 -9.21 0.47
N LEU A 11 -4.62 -8.88 -0.55
CA LEU A 11 -5.71 -7.92 -0.42
C LEU A 11 -6.81 -8.46 0.50
N ASP A 12 -7.14 -9.74 0.39
CA ASP A 12 -8.14 -10.40 1.22
C ASP A 12 -7.65 -10.56 2.65
N LYS A 13 -6.36 -10.86 2.87
CA LYS A 13 -5.77 -10.85 4.21
C LYS A 13 -5.92 -9.49 4.89
N TRP A 14 -5.70 -8.39 4.18
CA TRP A 14 -5.95 -7.05 4.71
C TRP A 14 -7.42 -6.83 5.04
N ARG A 15 -8.35 -7.14 4.13
CA ARG A 15 -9.79 -6.96 4.36
C ARG A 15 -10.32 -7.78 5.54
N GLN A 16 -9.81 -8.99 5.72
CA GLN A 16 -10.15 -9.84 6.85
C GLN A 16 -9.61 -9.26 8.17
N ARG A 17 -8.43 -8.65 8.15
CA ARG A 17 -7.83 -8.02 9.32
C ARG A 17 -8.51 -6.71 9.71
N TRP A 18 -8.88 -5.92 8.71
CA TRP A 18 -9.55 -4.63 8.92
C TRP A 18 -10.87 -4.55 8.15
N PRO A 19 -11.94 -5.17 8.68
CA PRO A 19 -13.26 -5.16 8.05
C PRO A 19 -13.82 -3.75 7.84
N GLU A 20 -13.44 -2.79 8.69
CA GLU A 20 -13.80 -1.38 8.59
C GLU A 20 -13.24 -0.71 7.33
N TRP A 21 -12.29 -1.34 6.62
CA TRP A 21 -11.82 -0.90 5.31
C TRP A 21 -12.98 -0.61 4.34
N ALA A 22 -14.08 -1.38 4.40
CA ALA A 22 -15.25 -1.18 3.55
C ALA A 22 -15.92 0.20 3.75
N VAL A 23 -15.75 0.81 4.93
CA VAL A 23 -16.20 2.18 5.22
C VAL A 23 -15.15 3.19 4.74
N ALA A 24 -13.86 2.93 5.01
CA ALA A 24 -12.78 3.84 4.64
C ALA A 24 -12.60 3.98 3.13
N GLU A 25 -12.77 2.90 2.36
CA GLU A 25 -12.54 2.90 0.91
C GLU A 25 -13.50 3.81 0.13
N VAL A 26 -14.65 4.15 0.72
CA VAL A 26 -15.62 5.07 0.12
C VAL A 26 -15.00 6.46 -0.11
N PHE A 27 -14.07 6.87 0.76
CA PHE A 27 -13.35 8.15 0.66
C PHE A 27 -12.19 8.13 -0.33
N VAL A 28 -11.83 6.95 -0.85
CA VAL A 28 -10.78 6.79 -1.87
C VAL A 28 -11.42 6.83 -3.27
N PRO A 29 -10.89 7.63 -4.22
CA PRO A 29 -11.33 7.61 -5.61
C PRO A 29 -11.34 6.18 -6.15
N GLN A 30 -12.43 5.79 -6.83
CA GLN A 30 -12.63 4.41 -7.27
C GLN A 30 -11.43 3.85 -8.06
N ALA A 31 -10.81 4.68 -8.90
CA ALA A 31 -9.63 4.31 -9.70
C ALA A 31 -8.38 4.01 -8.86
N GLU A 32 -8.26 4.56 -7.65
CA GLU A 32 -7.10 4.39 -6.77
C GLU A 32 -7.33 3.34 -5.67
N ARG A 33 -8.58 2.92 -5.42
CA ARG A 33 -8.92 1.97 -4.33
C ARG A 33 -8.05 0.73 -4.31
N GLY A 34 -7.85 0.09 -5.47
CA GLY A 34 -7.00 -1.10 -5.57
C GLY A 34 -5.55 -0.83 -5.18
N ARG A 35 -5.01 0.33 -5.55
CA ARG A 35 -3.64 0.73 -5.22
C ARG A 35 -3.50 1.06 -3.74
N VAL A 36 -4.43 1.84 -3.19
CA VAL A 36 -4.43 2.17 -1.75
C VAL A 36 -4.58 0.90 -0.91
N LEU A 37 -5.43 -0.03 -1.32
CA LEU A 37 -5.56 -1.33 -0.66
C LEU A 37 -4.26 -2.14 -0.72
N ALA A 38 -3.60 -2.20 -1.88
CA ALA A 38 -2.30 -2.86 -2.02
C ALA A 38 -1.21 -2.18 -1.17
N TRP A 39 -1.26 -0.86 -1.02
CA TRP A 39 -0.34 -0.11 -0.16
C TRP A 39 -0.51 -0.50 1.31
N PHE A 40 -1.75 -0.55 1.81
CA PHE A 40 -2.01 -1.00 3.17
C PHE A 40 -1.65 -2.47 3.39
N ALA A 41 -1.90 -3.34 2.41
CA ALA A 41 -1.47 -4.73 2.47
C ALA A 41 0.06 -4.87 2.56
N LEU A 42 0.82 -4.01 1.87
CA LEU A 42 2.28 -3.96 1.99
C LEU A 42 2.73 -3.53 3.39
N LEU A 43 2.14 -2.46 3.93
CA LEU A 43 2.46 -2.01 5.28
C LEU A 43 2.16 -3.10 6.32
N GLN A 44 1.07 -3.85 6.15
CA GLN A 44 0.76 -4.98 7.01
C GLN A 44 1.78 -6.12 6.88
N GLU A 45 2.30 -6.40 5.68
CA GLU A 45 3.37 -7.39 5.53
C GLU A 45 4.64 -6.96 6.28
N PHE A 46 4.99 -5.67 6.29
CA PHE A 46 6.10 -5.18 7.10
C PHE A 46 5.83 -5.29 8.59
N ASP A 47 4.63 -4.91 9.04
CA ASP A 47 4.22 -5.06 10.42
C ASP A 47 4.31 -6.52 10.89
N ASP A 48 3.81 -7.47 10.08
CA ASP A 48 3.89 -8.90 10.38
C ASP A 48 5.35 -9.41 10.47
N ILE A 49 6.25 -8.87 9.64
CA ILE A 49 7.68 -9.24 9.66
C ILE A 49 8.37 -8.69 10.90
N LEU A 50 8.13 -7.42 11.21
CA LEU A 50 8.80 -6.70 12.30
C LEU A 50 8.32 -7.16 13.68
N ASN A 51 7.10 -7.69 13.78
CA ASN A 51 6.50 -8.15 15.03
C ASN A 51 6.53 -9.68 15.19
N ILE A 52 7.46 -10.38 14.53
CA ILE A 52 7.65 -11.81 14.74
C ILE A 52 8.15 -12.09 16.16
N ALA A 53 7.59 -13.10 16.82
CA ALA A 53 8.09 -13.59 18.09
C ALA A 53 9.19 -14.65 17.86
N GLY A 54 10.28 -14.58 18.63
CA GLY A 54 11.35 -15.57 18.60
C GLY A 54 12.58 -15.12 17.82
N ASP A 55 13.15 -16.01 17.00
CA ASP A 55 14.38 -15.75 16.26
C ASP A 55 14.18 -14.65 15.18
N PRO A 56 14.98 -13.56 15.20
CA PRO A 56 14.88 -12.49 14.22
C PRO A 56 15.48 -12.84 12.85
N LEU A 57 16.32 -13.87 12.72
CA LEU A 57 17.02 -14.17 11.46
C LEU A 57 16.09 -14.34 10.24
N PRO A 58 14.93 -15.03 10.33
CA PRO A 58 13.99 -15.11 9.22
C PRO A 58 13.36 -13.75 8.86
N ALA A 59 13.14 -12.88 9.85
CA ALA A 59 12.62 -11.53 9.62
C ALA A 59 13.65 -10.67 8.88
N ASP A 60 14.91 -10.69 9.31
CA ASP A 60 16.02 -9.97 8.67
C ASP A 60 16.19 -10.40 7.21
N ALA A 61 16.16 -11.70 6.93
CA ALA A 61 16.22 -12.22 5.57
C ALA A 61 15.05 -11.72 4.69
N LYS A 62 13.83 -11.70 5.24
CA LYS A 62 12.63 -11.22 4.53
C LYS A 62 12.68 -9.70 4.30
N LEU A 63 13.20 -8.92 5.25
CA LEU A 63 13.42 -7.47 5.10
C LEU A 63 14.50 -7.17 4.04
N GLY A 64 15.61 -7.92 4.03
CA GLY A 64 16.66 -7.76 3.01
C GLY A 64 16.15 -8.07 1.59
N TRP A 65 15.29 -9.08 1.45
CA TRP A 65 14.61 -9.36 0.19
C TRP A 65 13.66 -8.21 -0.23
N TRP A 66 12.86 -7.69 0.71
CA TRP A 66 11.99 -6.53 0.43
C TRP A 66 12.77 -5.27 0.05
N ALA A 67 13.92 -5.01 0.68
CA ALA A 67 14.78 -3.89 0.31
C ALA A 67 15.25 -3.99 -1.17
N THR A 68 15.51 -5.22 -1.65
CA THR A 68 15.84 -5.46 -3.05
C THR A 68 14.64 -5.18 -3.97
N GLU A 69 13.46 -5.68 -3.62
CA GLU A 69 12.23 -5.42 -4.40
C GLU A 69 11.93 -3.92 -4.49
N LEU A 70 12.02 -3.18 -3.38
CA LEU A 70 11.80 -1.74 -3.33
C LEU A 70 12.81 -0.96 -4.18
N ALA A 71 14.07 -1.38 -4.20
CA ALA A 71 15.08 -0.77 -5.08
C ALA A 71 14.76 -0.98 -6.56
N ASP A 72 14.17 -2.12 -6.91
CA ASP A 72 13.78 -2.46 -8.29
C ASP A 72 12.47 -1.77 -8.76
N TRP A 73 11.70 -1.14 -7.85
CA TRP A 73 10.47 -0.44 -8.21
C TRP A 73 10.69 0.66 -9.26
N ALA A 74 11.74 1.48 -9.10
CA ALA A 74 12.05 2.54 -10.06
C ALA A 74 12.23 2.01 -11.50
N GLY A 75 12.69 0.77 -11.65
CA GLY A 75 12.92 0.10 -12.92
C GLY A 75 11.73 -0.71 -13.45
N HIS A 76 10.59 -0.73 -12.76
CA HIS A 76 9.44 -1.60 -13.07
C HIS A 76 9.82 -3.09 -13.17
N ARG A 77 10.61 -3.58 -12.20
CA ARG A 77 11.13 -4.96 -12.17
C ARG A 77 10.73 -5.77 -10.95
N SER A 78 9.73 -5.32 -10.19
CA SER A 78 9.25 -6.04 -9.01
C SER A 78 8.73 -7.42 -9.38
N ARG A 79 9.13 -8.41 -8.59
CA ARG A 79 8.67 -9.79 -8.72
C ARG A 79 7.50 -10.05 -7.79
N HIS A 80 7.34 -9.25 -6.73
CA HIS A 80 6.23 -9.37 -5.80
C HIS A 80 4.91 -8.87 -6.41
N PRO A 81 3.78 -9.57 -6.20
CA PRO A 81 2.47 -9.11 -6.69
C PRO A 81 2.08 -7.71 -6.20
N LEU A 82 2.31 -7.39 -4.92
CA LEU A 82 2.07 -6.04 -4.39
C LEU A 82 3.02 -5.02 -5.04
N GLY A 83 4.30 -5.38 -5.23
CA GLY A 83 5.26 -4.46 -5.81
C GLY A 83 4.92 -4.14 -7.27
N ARG A 84 4.52 -5.11 -8.09
CA ARG A 84 4.03 -4.84 -9.46
C ARG A 84 2.79 -3.93 -9.51
N MET A 85 1.91 -4.00 -8.51
CA MET A 85 0.74 -3.13 -8.40
C MET A 85 1.10 -1.70 -7.93
N LEU A 86 2.14 -1.60 -7.11
CA LEU A 86 2.61 -0.37 -6.46
C LEU A 86 3.77 0.30 -7.18
N GLU A 87 4.35 -0.38 -8.19
CA GLU A 87 5.41 0.16 -9.03
C GLU A 87 5.07 1.58 -9.47
N PRO A 88 6.10 2.44 -9.62
CA PRO A 88 5.92 3.88 -9.70
C PRO A 88 4.95 4.24 -10.82
N VAL A 89 3.81 4.78 -10.44
CA VAL A 89 2.94 5.43 -11.40
C VAL A 89 3.55 6.77 -11.68
N ALA A 90 3.79 7.05 -12.97
CA ALA A 90 4.12 8.38 -13.44
C ALA A 90 3.20 9.36 -12.72
N ALA A 91 3.78 10.18 -11.85
CA ALA A 91 3.00 11.06 -10.99
C ALA A 91 2.05 11.83 -11.91
N ARG A 92 0.75 11.53 -11.83
CA ARG A 92 -0.27 12.43 -12.36
C ARG A 92 -0.30 13.58 -11.38
N ALA A 93 0.72 14.44 -11.48
CA ALA A 93 0.61 15.80 -11.03
C ALA A 93 -0.51 16.43 -11.86
N ARG A 94 -1.76 16.24 -11.42
CA ARG A 94 -2.60 17.43 -11.36
C ARG A 94 -1.84 18.32 -10.40
N ALA A 95 -1.26 19.40 -10.90
CA ALA A 95 -0.68 20.42 -10.05
C ALA A 95 -1.75 20.73 -9.00
N ALA A 96 -1.60 20.15 -7.81
CA ALA A 96 -2.40 20.53 -6.67
C ALA A 96 -1.91 21.94 -6.41
N ASP A 97 -2.76 22.93 -6.67
CA ASP A 97 -2.44 24.31 -6.34
C ASP A 97 -2.11 24.35 -4.85
N PRO A 98 -0.85 24.61 -4.46
CA PRO A 98 -0.44 24.60 -3.07
C PRO A 98 -1.23 25.61 -2.25
N GLN A 99 -1.66 26.71 -2.88
CA GLN A 99 -2.51 27.72 -2.27
C GLN A 99 -3.91 27.16 -1.96
N ALA A 100 -4.52 26.42 -2.90
CA ALA A 100 -5.82 25.79 -2.67
C ALA A 100 -5.78 24.73 -1.57
N ALA A 101 -4.69 23.95 -1.47
CA ALA A 101 -4.50 22.98 -0.42
C ALA A 101 -4.38 23.64 0.97
N LEU A 102 -3.63 24.75 1.06
CA LEU A 102 -3.48 25.51 2.30
C LEU A 102 -4.81 26.14 2.75
N ALA A 103 -5.58 26.72 1.81
CA ALA A 103 -6.88 27.32 2.11
C ALA A 103 -7.89 26.29 2.67
N ALA A 104 -7.90 25.07 2.12
CA ALA A 104 -8.77 23.99 2.61
C ALA A 104 -8.43 23.57 4.05
N LEU A 105 -7.14 23.47 4.39
CA LEU A 105 -6.69 23.13 5.73
C LEU A 105 -7.04 24.23 6.76
N GLN A 106 -6.90 25.50 6.36
CA GLN A 106 -7.28 26.63 7.20
C GLN A 106 -8.79 26.68 7.47
N GLY A 107 -9.62 26.36 6.47
CA GLY A 107 -11.07 26.26 6.65
C GLY A 107 -11.49 25.14 7.60
N TYR A 108 -10.76 24.03 7.62
CA TYR A 108 -11.02 22.91 8.53
C TYR A 108 -10.63 23.20 9.99
N ALA A 109 -9.61 24.03 10.21
CA ALA A 109 -9.17 24.43 11.55
C ALA A 109 -10.04 25.53 12.19
N ALA A 110 -10.90 26.18 11.41
CA ALA A 110 -11.78 27.27 11.83
C ALA A 110 -13.25 26.87 12.01
N ALA A 111 -13.57 25.58 11.80
CA ALA A 111 -14.88 24.97 12.04
C ALA A 111 -14.83 24.09 13.29
#